data_AF-A0AAJ0BRY3-F1
#
_entry.id   AF-A0AAJ0BRY3-F1
#
_cell.length_a   1.000
_cell.length_b   1.000
_cell.length_c   1.000
_cell.angle_alpha   90.00
_cell.angle_beta   90.00
_cell.angle_gamma   90.00
#
_symmetry.space_group_name_H-M   'P 1'
#
loop_
_entity.id
_entity.type
_entity.pdbx_description
1 polymer ?
#
loop_
_entity_poly.entity_id
_entity_poly.type
_entity_poly.pdbx_seq_one_letter_code
_entity_poly.pdbx_strand_id
1 'polypeptide(L)'
;MANYISNRNFGGIFSQVSPDTNHSLQPYPPVLDPNLSTQLATNNTLIQPMDFMFSCNFCAQNFETDDDRRQHERIHLLPVACPLSYCDTRTKEKREMEHHLRSTHPVYAEEKGIPDESCVCPECGQDFTLKKNFDRHFKKQHPKPKAALSPEDG
;
A
#
# COMPACT_ATOMS: atom_id res chain seq x y z
N MET A 1 -16.77 22.31 -39.65
CA MET A 1 -18.21 22.44 -40.00
C MET A 1 -18.86 21.09 -39.76
N ALA A 2 -20.10 21.07 -39.24
CA ALA A 2 -20.81 19.87 -38.74
C ALA A 2 -20.12 19.23 -37.49
N ASN A 3 -20.76 18.79 -36.40
CA ASN A 3 -22.13 18.32 -36.07
C ASN A 3 -22.49 16.98 -36.75
N TYR A 4 -23.23 16.04 -36.14
CA TYR A 4 -24.00 16.05 -34.87
C TYR A 4 -23.55 14.82 -34.01
N ILE A 5 -24.24 14.14 -33.07
CA ILE A 5 -25.64 14.03 -32.62
C ILE A 5 -25.68 13.99 -31.06
N SER A 6 -26.86 14.32 -30.49
CA SER A 6 -27.27 14.22 -29.09
C SER A 6 -27.22 12.77 -28.49
N ASN A 7 -27.29 12.54 -27.17
CA ASN A 7 -28.49 12.78 -26.36
C ASN A 7 -28.25 12.91 -24.84
N ARG A 8 -29.10 13.72 -24.19
CA ARG A 8 -29.42 13.65 -22.76
C ARG A 8 -30.56 12.63 -22.56
N ASN A 9 -30.71 12.10 -21.35
CA ASN A 9 -32.04 11.75 -20.85
C ASN A 9 -32.17 12.07 -19.35
N PHE A 10 -33.36 12.47 -18.92
CA PHE A 10 -33.71 12.88 -17.56
C PHE A 10 -34.91 12.03 -17.13
N GLY A 11 -34.82 11.34 -16.00
CA GLY A 11 -35.87 10.43 -15.54
C GLY A 11 -35.75 10.14 -14.05
N GLY A 12 -36.29 11.04 -13.23
CA GLY A 12 -36.43 10.81 -11.80
C GLY A 12 -37.81 10.23 -11.47
N ILE A 13 -37.89 9.46 -10.38
CA ILE A 13 -39.14 9.20 -9.66
C ILE A 13 -38.95 9.50 -8.18
N PHE A 14 -40.01 10.00 -7.56
CA PHE A 14 -40.02 10.49 -6.18
C PHE A 14 -40.75 9.47 -5.30
N SER A 15 -40.12 9.02 -4.23
CA SER A 15 -40.78 8.24 -3.16
C SER A 15 -40.07 8.49 -1.84
N GLN A 16 -40.74 9.18 -0.91
CA GLN A 16 -40.31 9.27 0.48
C GLN A 16 -41.09 8.26 1.31
N VAL A 17 -40.39 7.43 2.09
CA VAL A 17 -40.95 6.74 3.26
C VAL A 17 -39.91 6.71 4.39
N SER A 18 -40.39 6.81 5.61
CA SER A 18 -39.66 6.77 6.89
C SER A 18 -40.72 6.59 8.00
N PRO A 19 -40.37 6.21 9.24
CA PRO A 19 -39.04 5.95 9.79
C PRO A 19 -38.93 4.54 10.44
N ASP A 20 -37.99 4.39 11.36
CA ASP A 20 -38.00 3.43 12.49
C ASP A 20 -37.93 1.91 12.23
N THR A 21 -36.72 1.35 12.41
CA THR A 21 -36.55 0.38 13.51
C THR A 21 -35.15 0.45 14.13
N ASN A 22 -35.10 0.42 15.46
CA ASN A 22 -33.87 0.38 16.26
C ASN A 22 -33.18 -0.99 16.17
N HIS A 23 -31.90 -1.01 15.79
CA HIS A 23 -30.96 -2.01 16.33
C HIS A 23 -29.55 -1.45 16.52
N SER A 24 -29.23 -1.05 17.76
CA SER A 24 -27.86 -0.73 18.17
C SER A 24 -27.01 -2.01 18.22
N LEU A 25 -26.28 -2.31 17.13
CA LEU A 25 -25.30 -3.39 17.09
C LEU A 25 -24.00 -2.99 17.78
N GLN A 26 -24.06 -2.81 19.10
CA GLN A 26 -22.87 -2.83 19.95
C GLN A 26 -22.50 -4.31 20.22
N PRO A 27 -21.35 -4.80 19.74
CA PRO A 27 -20.87 -6.12 20.13
C PRO A 27 -20.51 -6.12 21.61
N TYR A 28 -20.97 -7.14 22.34
CA TYR A 28 -20.64 -7.33 23.75
C TYR A 28 -19.12 -7.56 23.93
N PRO A 29 -18.49 -7.01 24.99
CA PRO A 29 -17.12 -7.40 25.33
C PRO A 29 -17.11 -8.84 25.83
N PRO A 30 -16.20 -9.71 25.34
CA PRO A 30 -16.01 -11.03 25.93
C PRO A 30 -15.43 -10.87 27.34
N VAL A 31 -15.99 -11.60 28.30
CA VAL A 31 -15.42 -11.69 29.65
C VAL A 31 -14.08 -12.43 29.62
N LEU A 32 -13.12 -11.94 30.40
CA LEU A 32 -11.80 -12.55 30.54
C LEU A 32 -11.82 -13.52 31.75
N ASP A 33 -11.81 -14.83 31.49
CA ASP A 33 -11.65 -15.85 32.53
C ASP A 33 -10.18 -15.96 32.97
N PRO A 34 -9.84 -15.63 34.23
CA PRO A 34 -8.45 -15.41 34.65
C PRO A 34 -7.75 -16.66 35.20
N ASN A 35 -8.04 -17.87 34.68
CA ASN A 35 -7.20 -19.05 35.00
C ASN A 35 -7.27 -20.21 34.00
N LEU A 36 -6.21 -20.38 33.20
CA LEU A 36 -5.71 -21.70 32.81
C LEU A 36 -4.20 -21.66 32.60
N SER A 37 -3.45 -22.04 33.65
CA SER A 37 -1.99 -22.24 33.58
C SER A 37 -1.64 -23.69 33.20
N THR A 38 -0.33 -23.97 33.03
CA THR A 38 0.30 -25.30 32.86
C THR A 38 0.15 -25.96 31.47
N GLN A 39 1.18 -26.56 30.84
CA GLN A 39 2.60 -26.78 31.19
C GLN A 39 3.51 -26.82 29.93
N LEU A 40 4.83 -26.92 30.14
CA LEU A 40 5.93 -26.67 29.18
C LEU A 40 6.14 -27.71 28.06
N ALA A 41 6.69 -27.24 26.92
CA ALA A 41 7.50 -28.05 25.99
C ALA A 41 8.62 -27.19 25.36
N THR A 42 9.78 -27.80 25.08
CA THR A 42 11.04 -27.10 24.74
C THR A 42 11.25 -26.87 23.23
N ASN A 43 11.81 -25.71 22.85
CA ASN A 43 12.82 -25.59 21.78
C ASN A 43 13.47 -24.19 21.76
N ASN A 44 14.75 -24.09 21.35
CA ASN A 44 15.51 -22.84 21.31
C ASN A 44 15.17 -21.98 20.07
N THR A 45 13.93 -21.49 20.00
CA THR A 45 13.53 -20.40 19.11
C THR A 45 13.23 -19.17 19.97
N LEU A 46 13.67 -17.98 19.54
CA LEU A 46 13.29 -16.72 20.18
C LEU A 46 11.83 -16.37 19.84
N ILE A 47 10.90 -17.16 20.37
CA ILE A 47 9.48 -16.83 20.39
C ILE A 47 9.30 -15.78 21.47
N GLN A 48 9.40 -14.50 21.09
CA GLN A 48 8.90 -13.43 21.96
C GLN A 48 7.41 -13.69 22.21
N PRO A 49 6.91 -13.64 23.46
CA PRO A 49 5.51 -13.93 23.73
C PRO A 49 4.62 -12.95 22.97
N MET A 50 3.54 -13.45 22.39
CA MET A 50 2.58 -12.64 21.60
C MET A 50 1.98 -11.48 22.43
N ASP A 51 1.98 -11.63 23.76
CA ASP A 51 1.69 -10.64 24.80
C ASP A 51 2.50 -9.32 24.68
N PHE A 52 3.71 -9.37 24.11
CA PHE A 52 4.59 -8.21 23.94
C PHE A 52 4.53 -7.59 22.53
N MET A 53 3.71 -8.13 21.61
CA MET A 53 3.65 -7.63 20.24
C MET A 53 2.58 -6.54 20.05
N PHE A 54 2.94 -5.49 19.30
CA PHE A 54 2.06 -4.38 19.00
C PHE A 54 1.07 -4.75 17.88
N SER A 55 -0.21 -4.93 18.21
CA SER A 55 -1.28 -5.24 17.25
C SER A 55 -1.79 -4.01 16.51
N CYS A 56 -2.01 -4.13 15.20
CA CYS A 56 -2.60 -3.09 14.36
C CYS A 56 -4.07 -2.82 14.72
N ASN A 57 -4.47 -1.55 14.80
CA ASN A 57 -5.86 -1.17 15.11
C ASN A 57 -6.87 -1.48 13.99
N PHE A 58 -6.41 -1.83 12.79
CA PHE A 58 -7.25 -2.04 11.60
C PHE A 58 -7.24 -3.47 11.05
N CYS A 59 -6.31 -4.33 11.49
CA CYS A 59 -6.25 -5.73 11.07
C CYS A 59 -5.46 -6.61 12.05
N ALA A 60 -5.62 -7.93 11.96
CA ALA A 60 -4.91 -8.92 12.78
C ALA A 60 -3.43 -9.09 12.34
N GLN A 61 -2.65 -8.02 12.37
CA GLN A 61 -1.20 -8.03 12.20
C GLN A 61 -0.52 -7.53 13.47
N ASN A 62 0.55 -8.23 13.85
CA ASN A 62 1.33 -7.99 15.06
C ASN A 62 2.77 -7.62 14.68
N PHE A 63 3.34 -6.67 15.40
CA PHE A 63 4.67 -6.11 15.13
C PHE A 63 5.56 -6.18 16.37
N GLU A 64 6.87 -6.32 16.17
CA GLU A 64 7.85 -6.35 17.26
C GLU A 64 8.04 -4.98 17.91
N THR A 65 7.73 -3.88 17.20
CA THR A 65 7.84 -2.51 17.73
C THR A 65 6.57 -1.68 17.48
N ASP A 66 6.39 -0.66 18.32
CA ASP A 66 5.30 0.31 18.21
C ASP A 66 5.44 1.18 16.94
N ASP A 67 6.67 1.41 16.46
CA ASP A 67 6.92 2.21 15.25
C ASP A 67 6.63 1.42 13.97
N ASP A 68 7.00 0.13 13.92
CA ASP A 68 6.59 -0.77 12.82
C ASP A 68 5.07 -0.83 12.68
N ARG A 69 4.33 -0.92 13.79
CA ARG A 69 2.86 -0.83 13.76
C ARG A 69 2.40 0.52 13.23
N ARG A 70 2.92 1.65 13.72
CA ARG A 70 2.55 2.99 13.24
C ARG A 70 2.88 3.20 11.76
N GLN A 71 3.96 2.61 11.26
CA GLN A 71 4.32 2.65 9.85
C GLN A 71 3.35 1.81 9.02
N HIS A 72 3.00 0.61 9.48
CA HIS A 72 1.98 -0.24 8.87
C HIS A 72 0.59 0.45 8.85
N GLU A 73 0.18 1.13 9.92
CA GLU A 73 -1.15 1.78 10.01
C GLU A 73 -1.37 2.85 8.92
N ARG A 74 -0.30 3.38 8.31
CA ARG A 74 -0.38 4.27 7.14
C ARG A 74 -0.99 3.61 5.90
N ILE A 75 -0.95 2.27 5.77
CA ILE A 75 -1.57 1.57 4.63
C ILE A 75 -3.11 1.63 4.68
N HIS A 76 -3.68 1.72 5.88
CA HIS A 76 -5.12 1.83 6.11
C HIS A 76 -5.59 3.29 6.06
N LEU A 77 -4.80 4.19 6.66
CA LEU A 77 -5.15 5.61 6.77
C LEU A 77 -4.92 6.42 5.49
N LEU A 78 -4.02 5.98 4.60
CA LEU A 78 -3.58 6.69 3.39
C LEU A 78 -3.44 8.21 3.62
N PRO A 79 -2.55 8.65 4.53
CA PRO A 79 -2.47 10.03 5.01
C PRO A 79 -2.13 11.07 3.93
N VAL A 80 -1.48 10.67 2.83
CA VAL A 80 -1.10 11.59 1.76
C VAL A 80 -2.20 11.62 0.70
N ALA A 81 -2.90 12.76 0.55
CA ALA A 81 -3.88 12.98 -0.50
C ALA A 81 -3.27 13.69 -1.71
N CYS A 82 -3.87 13.54 -2.89
CA CYS A 82 -3.50 14.29 -4.08
C CYS A 82 -3.83 15.79 -3.89
N PRO A 83 -2.94 16.73 -4.27
CA PRO A 83 -3.19 18.17 -4.15
C PRO A 83 -4.22 18.70 -5.17
N LEU A 84 -4.69 17.89 -6.11
CA LEU A 84 -5.61 18.28 -7.18
C LEU A 84 -7.04 17.94 -6.77
N SER A 85 -7.90 18.96 -6.63
CA SER A 85 -9.28 18.83 -6.11
C SER A 85 -10.26 18.05 -6.99
N TYR A 86 -9.81 17.55 -8.15
CA TYR A 86 -10.55 16.66 -9.05
C TYR A 86 -10.00 15.22 -9.04
N CYS A 87 -9.12 14.89 -8.08
CA CYS A 87 -8.50 13.58 -7.96
C CYS A 87 -8.46 13.11 -6.49
N ASP A 88 -9.37 12.20 -6.12
CA ASP A 88 -9.46 11.66 -4.76
C ASP A 88 -8.37 10.61 -4.42
N THR A 89 -7.28 10.53 -5.19
CA THR A 89 -6.19 9.56 -4.96
C THR A 89 -5.49 9.82 -3.63
N ARG A 90 -5.25 8.76 -2.86
CA ARG A 90 -4.52 8.80 -1.59
C ARG A 90 -3.44 7.69 -1.55
N THR A 91 -2.33 7.97 -0.88
CA THR A 91 -1.23 7.03 -0.68
C THR A 91 -0.73 7.02 0.77
N LYS A 92 0.01 5.98 1.14
CA LYS A 92 0.65 5.86 2.46
C LYS A 92 1.92 6.72 2.60
N GLU A 93 2.55 7.08 1.48
CA GLU A 93 3.85 7.75 1.42
C GLU A 93 3.90 8.85 0.34
N LYS A 94 4.70 9.91 0.61
CA LYS A 94 4.92 11.04 -0.31
C LYS A 94 5.49 10.59 -1.66
N ARG A 95 6.43 9.65 -1.66
CA ARG A 95 7.06 9.12 -2.89
C ARG A 95 6.05 8.43 -3.82
N GLU A 96 5.06 7.76 -3.24
CA GLU A 96 3.99 7.12 -4.02
C GLU A 96 3.03 8.17 -4.60
N MET A 97 2.80 9.27 -3.89
CA MET A 97 2.05 10.42 -4.41
C MET A 97 2.81 11.14 -5.54
N GLU A 98 4.13 11.33 -5.40
CA GLU A 98 4.98 11.92 -6.45
C GLU A 98 4.98 11.07 -7.73
N HIS A 99 5.00 9.74 -7.59
CA HIS A 99 4.84 8.82 -8.72
C HIS A 99 3.43 8.87 -9.35
N HIS A 100 2.37 8.95 -8.54
CA HIS A 100 1.00 9.17 -9.05
C HIS A 100 0.89 10.49 -9.81
N LEU A 101 1.39 11.59 -9.25
CA LEU A 101 1.40 12.90 -9.90
C LEU A 101 2.15 12.85 -11.23
N ARG A 102 3.35 12.26 -11.27
CA ARG A 102 4.13 12.14 -12.51
C ARG A 102 3.45 11.30 -13.59
N SER A 103 2.77 10.22 -13.22
CA SER A 103 2.13 9.28 -14.15
C SER A 103 0.72 9.68 -14.59
N THR A 104 -0.04 10.34 -13.71
CA THR A 104 -1.48 10.66 -13.92
C THR A 104 -1.70 12.14 -14.19
N HIS A 105 -0.82 13.01 -13.70
CA HIS A 105 -0.93 14.46 -13.76
C HIS A 105 0.41 15.12 -14.20
N PRO A 106 1.02 14.68 -15.32
CA PRO A 106 2.39 15.04 -15.68
C PRO A 106 2.62 16.56 -15.78
N VAL A 107 1.64 17.32 -16.31
CA VAL A 107 1.71 18.79 -16.40
C VAL A 107 1.86 19.45 -15.03
N TYR A 108 1.16 18.94 -14.00
CA TYR A 108 1.31 19.44 -12.63
C TYR A 108 2.65 18.99 -12.01
N ALA A 109 3.11 17.78 -12.32
CA ALA A 109 4.42 17.30 -11.87
C ALA A 109 5.56 18.15 -12.43
N GLU A 110 5.50 18.52 -13.72
CA GLU A 110 6.41 19.44 -14.39
C GLU A 110 6.34 20.85 -13.78
N GLU A 111 5.13 21.43 -13.63
CA GLU A 111 4.93 22.76 -13.02
C GLU A 111 5.47 22.86 -11.59
N LYS A 112 5.40 21.77 -10.81
CA LYS A 112 5.94 21.69 -9.43
C LYS A 112 7.39 21.19 -9.37
N GLY A 113 8.06 20.96 -10.49
CA GLY A 113 9.45 20.50 -10.53
C GLY A 113 9.66 19.13 -9.87
N ILE A 114 8.64 18.26 -9.87
CA ILE A 114 8.76 16.89 -9.36
C ILE A 114 9.66 16.12 -10.34
N PRO A 115 10.87 15.70 -9.94
CA PRO A 115 11.82 15.11 -10.87
C PRO A 115 11.29 13.79 -11.43
N ASP A 116 11.68 13.47 -12.66
CA ASP A 116 11.53 12.11 -13.15
C ASP A 116 12.59 11.17 -12.54
N GLU A 117 12.12 10.02 -12.08
CA GLU A 117 12.93 8.90 -11.58
C GLU A 117 12.74 7.66 -12.48
N SER A 118 12.27 7.84 -13.73
CA SER A 118 12.19 6.74 -14.69
C SER A 118 13.59 6.15 -14.93
N CYS A 119 13.62 4.82 -15.04
CA CYS A 119 14.85 4.06 -15.18
C CYS A 119 14.76 3.28 -16.49
N VAL A 120 15.60 3.59 -17.47
CA VAL A 120 15.72 2.82 -18.73
C VAL A 120 16.77 1.73 -18.56
N CYS A 121 16.46 0.51 -18.98
CA CYS A 121 17.41 -0.59 -18.95
C CYS A 121 18.43 -0.49 -20.10
N PRO A 122 19.75 -0.42 -19.82
CA PRO A 122 20.76 -0.26 -20.86
C PRO A 122 20.90 -1.48 -21.78
N GLU A 123 20.51 -2.67 -21.29
CA GLU A 123 20.67 -3.95 -22.01
C GLU A 123 19.53 -4.23 -23.01
N CYS A 124 18.35 -3.65 -22.83
CA CYS A 124 17.16 -3.94 -23.66
C CYS A 124 16.25 -2.73 -23.97
N GLY A 125 16.61 -1.53 -23.53
CA GLY A 125 15.86 -0.28 -23.80
C GLY A 125 14.49 -0.16 -23.12
N GLN A 126 14.06 -1.14 -22.32
CA GLN A 126 12.80 -1.08 -21.57
C GLN A 126 12.84 0.04 -20.51
N ASP A 127 11.83 0.90 -20.51
CA ASP A 127 11.64 1.93 -19.48
C ASP A 127 10.86 1.41 -18.27
N PHE A 128 11.10 2.03 -17.10
CA PHE A 128 10.41 1.72 -15.86
C PHE A 128 10.15 3.00 -15.08
N THR A 129 8.89 3.38 -14.92
CA THR A 129 8.42 4.53 -14.12
C THR A 129 8.72 4.44 -12.61
N LEU A 130 9.29 3.32 -12.15
CA LEU A 130 9.64 3.03 -10.76
C LEU A 130 10.93 2.21 -10.69
N LYS A 131 11.95 2.72 -9.98
CA LYS A 131 13.21 1.99 -9.72
C LYS A 131 13.01 0.55 -9.20
N LYS A 132 12.07 0.32 -8.28
CA LYS A 132 11.73 -1.03 -7.77
C LYS A 132 11.26 -2.02 -8.84
N ASN A 133 10.72 -1.54 -9.96
CA ASN A 133 10.38 -2.38 -11.11
C ASN A 133 11.61 -2.63 -11.99
N PHE A 134 12.44 -1.62 -12.23
CA PHE A 134 13.71 -1.75 -12.93
C PHE A 134 14.66 -2.75 -12.24
N ASP A 135 14.93 -2.60 -10.93
CA ASP A 135 15.81 -3.52 -10.18
C ASP A 135 15.32 -4.98 -10.27
N ARG A 136 14.00 -5.19 -10.20
CA ARG A 136 13.35 -6.50 -10.31
C ARG A 136 13.40 -7.06 -11.74
N HIS A 137 13.31 -6.21 -12.75
CA HIS A 137 13.50 -6.57 -14.16
C HIS A 137 14.97 -6.96 -14.41
N PHE A 138 15.92 -6.09 -14.07
CA PHE A 138 17.34 -6.27 -14.34
C PHE A 138 17.87 -7.55 -13.69
N LYS A 139 17.55 -7.79 -12.41
CA LYS A 139 17.93 -9.01 -11.68
C LYS A 139 17.34 -10.30 -12.26
N LYS A 140 16.25 -10.23 -13.05
CA LYS A 140 15.59 -11.40 -13.67
C LYS A 140 15.95 -11.62 -15.13
N GLN A 141 16.01 -10.56 -15.93
CA GLN A 141 16.21 -10.62 -17.39
C GLN A 141 17.67 -10.41 -17.80
N HIS A 142 18.46 -9.73 -16.96
CA HIS A 142 19.89 -9.51 -17.16
C HIS A 142 20.70 -10.05 -15.96
N PRO A 143 20.54 -11.36 -15.62
CA PRO A 143 21.32 -11.97 -14.55
C PRO A 143 22.80 -11.96 -14.94
N LYS A 144 23.62 -11.20 -14.21
CA LYS A 144 25.07 -11.28 -14.37
C LYS A 144 25.51 -12.74 -14.21
N PRO A 145 26.40 -13.26 -15.08
CA PRO A 145 26.96 -14.58 -14.85
C PRO A 145 27.58 -14.59 -13.46
N LYS A 146 27.29 -15.63 -12.67
CA LYS A 146 28.02 -15.84 -11.42
C LYS A 146 29.49 -15.92 -11.78
N ALA A 147 30.32 -15.03 -11.22
CA ALA A 147 31.75 -15.23 -11.27
C ALA A 147 32.02 -16.61 -10.67
N ALA A 148 32.50 -17.54 -11.49
CA ALA A 148 33.13 -18.73 -10.96
C ALA A 148 34.30 -18.24 -10.10
N LEU A 149 34.48 -18.84 -8.91
CA LEU A 149 35.72 -18.62 -8.18
C LEU A 149 36.83 -19.18 -9.06
N SER A 150 37.70 -18.31 -9.55
CA SER A 150 38.98 -18.74 -10.12
C SER A 150 39.70 -19.53 -9.04
N PRO A 151 40.14 -20.78 -9.28
CA PRO A 151 41.09 -21.43 -8.42
C PRO A 151 42.42 -20.67 -8.56
N GLU A 152 42.72 -19.84 -7.57
CA GLU A 152 44.00 -19.14 -7.47
C GLU A 152 45.05 -20.05 -6.82
N ASP A 153 46.09 -20.35 -7.60
CA ASP A 153 47.42 -20.91 -7.25
C ASP A 153 47.52 -22.25 -6.47
N GLY A 154 48.48 -23.11 -6.89
CA GLY A 154 48.92 -24.30 -6.13
C GLY A 154 49.39 -25.48 -6.98
#